data_AF-A0A7X6U951-F1
#
_entry.id   AF-A0A7X6U951-F1
#
_cell.length_a   1.000
_cell.length_b   1.000
_cell.length_c   1.000
_cell.angle_alpha   90.00
_cell.angle_beta   90.00
_cell.angle_gamma   90.00
#
_symmetry.space_group_name_H-M   'P 1'
#
loop_
_entity.id
_entity.type
_entity.pdbx_description
1 polymer ?
#
loop_
_entity_poly.entity_id
_entity_poly.type
_entity_poly.pdbx_seq_one_letter_code
_entity_poly.pdbx_strand_id
1 'polypeptide(L)' 'MDRVIFLVDMNAFYITCETTRNPELAGRPAAVAGDPKRRSGIILAANYP' A
#
# COMPACT_ATOMS: atom_id res chain seq x y z
N MET A 1 -8.64 -10.10 -35.93
CA MET A 1 -7.68 -9.35 -35.09
C MET A 1 -7.93 -9.80 -33.67
N ASP A 2 -6.93 -10.42 -33.04
CA ASP A 2 -7.11 -11.00 -31.71
C ASP A 2 -7.09 -9.91 -30.64
N ARG A 3 -7.83 -10.12 -29.55
CA ARG A 3 -7.95 -9.16 -28.45
C ARG A 3 -6.68 -9.19 -27.59
N VAL A 4 -6.10 -8.02 -27.35
CA VAL A 4 -5.03 -7.82 -26.37
C VAL A 4 -5.65 -7.23 -25.11
N ILE A 5 -5.46 -7.87 -23.96
CA ILE A 5 -6.03 -7.46 -22.67
C ILE A 5 -4.90 -7.30 -21.66
N PHE A 6 -4.84 -6.13 -21.00
CA PHE A 6 -3.88 -5.84 -19.95
C PHE A 6 -4.53 -5.93 -18.58
N LEU A 7 -3.80 -6.47 -17.61
CA LEU A 7 -4.09 -6.37 -16.19
C LEU A 7 -3.17 -5.30 -15.61
N VAL A 8 -3.73 -4.35 -14.88
CA VAL A 8 -2.98 -3.29 -14.19
C VAL A 8 -3.30 -3.38 -12.71
N ASP A 9 -2.26 -3.44 -11.88
CA ASP A 9 -2.33 -3.46 -10.43
C ASP A 9 -1.36 -2.43 -9.84
N MET A 10 -1.70 -1.90 -8.66
CA MET A 10 -0.91 -0.87 -8.02
C MET A 10 0.08 -1.45 -7.00
N ASN A 11 1.34 -1.07 -7.16
CA ASN A 11 2.42 -1.40 -6.23
C ASN A 11 2.12 -0.91 -4.81
N ALA A 12 1.98 -1.87 -3.89
CA ALA A 12 1.72 -1.63 -2.46
C ALA A 12 0.68 -0.52 -2.21
N PHE A 13 -0.48 -0.62 -2.88
CA PHE A 13 -1.43 0.49 -3.06
C PHE A 13 -1.68 1.35 -1.81
N TYR A 14 -2.12 0.74 -0.70
CA TYR A 14 -2.51 1.50 0.48
C TYR A 14 -1.36 2.28 1.12
N ILE A 15 -0.16 1.70 1.20
CA ILE A 15 0.98 2.43 1.75
C ILE A 15 1.48 3.50 0.78
N THR A 16 1.39 3.28 -0.54
CA THR A 16 1.73 4.29 -1.54
C THR A 16 0.80 5.51 -1.45
N CYS A 17 -0.49 5.31 -1.19
CA CYS A 17 -1.43 6.39 -0.90
C CYS A 17 -1.02 7.18 0.35
N GLU A 18 -0.69 6.49 1.45
CA GLU A 18 -0.26 7.15 2.69
C GLU A 18 1.09 7.87 2.54
N THR A 19 2.06 7.31 1.82
CA THR A 19 3.34 7.98 1.50
C THR A 19 3.13 9.23 0.63
N THR A 20 2.16 9.21 -0.29
CA THR A 20 1.82 10.39 -1.11
C THR A 20 1.23 11.51 -0.24
N ARG A 21 0.44 11.17 0.77
CA ARG A 21 -0.19 12.15 1.68
C ARG A 21 0.77 12.61 2.78
N ASN A 22 1.67 11.73 3.22
CA ASN A 22 2.64 11.94 4.29
C ASN A 22 4.06 11.65 3.75
N PRO A 23 4.72 12.63 3.09
CA PRO A 23 6.02 12.43 2.45
C PRO A 23 7.14 11.95 3.38
N GLU A 24 7.00 12.17 4.68
CA GLU A 24 7.90 11.68 5.73
C GLU A 24 7.98 10.14 5.84
N LEU A 25 7.04 9.42 5.23
CA LEU A 25 7.06 7.96 5.13
C LEU A 25 7.94 7.46 3.99
N ALA A 26 8.33 8.33 3.04
CA ALA A 26 9.18 7.95 1.92
C ALA A 26 10.59 7.57 2.40
N GLY A 27 11.14 6.48 1.86
CA GLY A 27 12.47 5.98 2.23
C GLY A 27 12.57 5.39 3.63
N ARG A 28 11.44 5.14 4.30
CA ARG A 28 11.38 4.53 5.64
C ARG A 28 10.55 3.26 5.60
N PRO A 29 10.94 2.18 6.30
CA PRO A 29 10.07 1.02 6.46
C PRO A 29 8.73 1.44 7.08
N ALA A 30 7.63 1.20 6.37
CA ALA A 30 6.30 1.66 6.75
C ALA A 30 5.22 0.68 6.29
N ALA A 31 4.10 0.66 7.01
CA ALA A 31 2.99 -0.25 6.71
C ALA A 31 1.65 0.36 7.13
N VAL A 32 0.60 -0.04 6.41
CA VAL A 32 -0.80 0.24 6.76
C VAL A 32 -1.34 -0.95 7.55
N ALA A 33 -1.88 -0.66 8.73
CA ALA A 33 -2.49 -1.64 9.63
C ALA A 33 -3.98 -1.36 9.84
N GLY A 34 -4.69 -2.30 10.46
CA GLY A 34 -6.08 -2.11 10.89
C GLY A 34 -6.25 -1.05 11.99
N ASP A 35 -7.50 -0.83 12.41
CA ASP A 35 -7.88 0.18 13.40
C ASP A 35 -7.03 0.08 14.70
N PRO A 36 -6.26 1.13 15.05
CA PRO A 36 -5.41 1.15 16.25
C PRO A 36 -6.17 0.90 17.56
N LYS A 37 -7.46 1.25 17.63
CA LYS A 37 -8.31 1.08 18.82
C LYS A 37 -8.85 -0.34 18.95
N ARG A 38 -9.01 -1.06 17.84
CA ARG A 38 -9.62 -2.40 17.82
C ARG A 38 -8.61 -3.53 17.93
N ARG A 39 -7.29 -3.27 17.78
CA ARG A 39 -6.13 -4.16 18.02
C ARG A 39 -6.26 -5.63 17.57
N SER A 40 -7.21 -5.94 16.69
CA SER A 40 -7.35 -7.17 15.93
C SER A 40 -6.99 -6.85 14.47
N GLY A 41 -5.73 -6.49 14.23
CA GLY A 41 -5.28 -6.05 12.92
C GLY A 41 -4.04 -6.81 12.47
N ILE A 42 -4.13 -7.43 11.30
CA ILE A 42 -2.96 -7.81 10.49
C ILE A 42 -2.43 -6.59 9.74
N ILE A 43 -1.22 -6.68 9.20
CA ILE A 43 -0.71 -5.70 8.25
C ILE A 43 -1.47 -5.85 6.93
N LEU A 44 -2.02 -4.75 6.43
CA LEU A 44 -2.83 -4.71 5.20
C LEU A 44 -1.96 -4.43 3.96
N ALA A 45 -0.94 -3.59 4.10
CA ALA A 45 0.05 -3.31 3.07
C ALA A 45 1.36 -2.85 3.72
N ALA A 46 2.49 -3.31 3.20
CA ALA A 46 3.82 -2.83 3.59
C ALA A 46 4.51 -2.24 2.36
N ASN A 47 5.33 -1.21 2.56
CA ASN A 47 6.13 -0.68 1.46
C ASN A 47 7.28 -1.63 1.14
N TYR A 48 7.82 -1.48 -0.07
CA TYR A 48 9.02 -2.19 -0.47
C TYR A 48 10.24 -1.60 0.28
N PRO A 49 11.30 -2.40 0.47
CA PRO A 49 12.59 -1.91 0.94
C PRO A 49 13.15 -0.78 0.08
#